data_AF-A0A077WWZ1-F1
#
_entry.id   AF-A0A077WWZ1-F1
#
_cell.length_a   1.000
_cell.length_b   1.000
_cell.length_c   1.000
_cell.angle_alpha   90.00
_cell.angle_beta   90.00
_cell.angle_gamma   90.00
#
_symmetry.space_group_name_H-M   'P 1'
#
loop_
_entity.id
_entity.type
_entity.pdbx_description
1 polymer ?
#
loop_
_entity_poly.entity_id
_entity_poly.type
_entity_poly.pdbx_seq_one_letter_code
_entity_poly.pdbx_strand_id
1 'polypeptide(L)'
;MTYDTVENNDPFKINITLEDDKDNHRKELFEKGLGALLADEHFLLLYVPEKGSKLQIIQPASDSYHRQRMIKRINEARQVPSFYYALSHLWGISNENRHHWNDISDYVVDEQGQPVKPVSMRPEKRDKLLAMLMDHPDSYWWIDVLCARTDTPLDIMGDIYACSLECIAMVDCDPTLISEINKINAGTSQRLKQQIWPLVDKFIKSQWWQRVWTWQEMALPLDVRFMAETGAYQAESNTITIKEILAFAEWSIEISADNQTNGNVKAMTEEAVAVKKALWDMEDTRKFTFDGKAKKSDFDVYALFRSLHQSPRRCMDRVDYVYGVLGILRFKIPRERDPDEVWQLFLHALTNYMGDSTRGVEFFDRAVKFDLLKAESLGDVYSELLDIYSQVYGVIMTRSVVTTVTRSSKTFVA
;
A
#
# COMPACT_ATOMS: atom_id res chain seq x y z
N MET A 1 -0.62 -22.07 13.01
CA MET A 1 0.63 -22.87 13.01
C MET A 1 1.73 -21.96 12.48
N THR A 2 2.65 -21.53 13.32
CA THR A 2 3.87 -20.86 12.86
C THR A 2 4.76 -21.95 12.28
N TYR A 3 4.99 -21.93 10.96
CA TYR A 3 6.02 -22.74 10.34
C TYR A 3 7.37 -22.20 10.80
N ASP A 4 7.79 -22.59 12.01
CA ASP A 4 9.19 -22.45 12.40
C ASP A 4 9.99 -23.27 11.40
N THR A 5 10.78 -22.56 10.59
CA THR A 5 11.56 -23.13 9.50
C THR A 5 12.49 -24.19 10.06
N VAL A 6 12.09 -25.46 9.90
CA VAL A 6 12.97 -26.61 9.99
C VAL A 6 14.19 -26.26 9.15
N GLU A 7 15.39 -26.31 9.76
CA GLU A 7 16.67 -26.11 9.09
C GLU A 7 16.82 -27.18 7.98
N ASN A 8 16.20 -26.90 6.84
CA ASN A 8 16.25 -27.73 5.68
C ASN A 8 17.65 -27.53 5.09
N ASN A 9 18.38 -28.62 4.83
CA ASN A 9 19.66 -28.61 4.12
C ASN A 9 19.47 -28.24 2.63
N ASP A 10 18.66 -27.22 2.33
CA ASP A 10 18.54 -26.67 1.00
C ASP A 10 19.87 -25.95 0.70
N PRO A 11 20.62 -26.36 -0.34
CA PRO A 11 21.87 -25.69 -0.72
C PRO A 11 21.66 -24.21 -1.10
N PHE A 12 20.41 -23.76 -1.30
CA PHE A 12 20.05 -22.40 -1.66
C PHE A 12 19.42 -21.67 -0.46
N LYS A 13 20.25 -21.31 0.51
CA LYS A 13 19.84 -20.41 1.61
C LYS A 13 19.76 -18.96 1.10
N ILE A 14 18.68 -18.25 1.45
CA ILE A 14 18.64 -16.79 1.29
C ILE A 14 19.65 -16.19 2.28
N ASN A 15 20.61 -15.45 1.75
CA ASN A 15 21.62 -14.74 2.53
C ASN A 15 21.81 -13.35 1.92
N ILE A 16 21.08 -12.39 2.48
CA ILE A 16 21.00 -11.04 1.95
C ILE A 16 22.16 -10.21 2.51
N THR A 17 22.86 -9.51 1.63
CA THR A 17 23.93 -8.56 1.98
C THR A 17 23.59 -7.20 1.37
N LEU A 18 23.09 -6.28 2.18
CA LEU A 18 22.73 -4.92 1.75
C LEU A 18 23.80 -3.92 2.17
N GLU A 19 24.31 -3.15 1.22
CA GLU A 19 25.37 -2.16 1.48
C GLU A 19 24.88 -0.97 2.30
N ASP A 20 23.58 -0.66 2.23
CA ASP A 20 22.95 0.52 2.81
C ASP A 20 22.06 0.22 4.04
N ASP A 21 21.98 -1.04 4.49
CA ASP A 21 21.12 -1.47 5.60
C ASP A 21 21.87 -1.58 6.94
N LYS A 22 22.26 -0.42 7.49
CA LYS A 22 23.10 -0.34 8.70
C LYS A 22 22.52 -1.08 9.91
N ASP A 23 21.20 -1.15 10.03
CA ASP A 23 20.50 -1.70 11.19
C ASP A 23 19.99 -3.13 10.95
N ASN A 24 20.30 -3.75 9.80
CA ASN A 24 19.84 -5.07 9.36
C ASN A 24 18.30 -5.28 9.32
N HIS A 25 17.50 -4.24 9.52
CA HIS A 25 16.04 -4.37 9.54
C HIS A 25 15.46 -4.81 8.18
N ARG A 26 15.97 -4.28 7.07
CA ARG A 26 15.51 -4.72 5.74
C ARG A 26 15.99 -6.12 5.45
N LYS A 27 17.24 -6.44 5.79
CA LYS A 27 17.76 -7.79 5.69
C LYS A 27 16.84 -8.79 6.38
N GLU A 28 16.51 -8.58 7.65
CA GLU A 28 15.63 -9.48 8.40
C GLU A 28 14.23 -9.58 7.79
N LEU A 29 13.65 -8.44 7.38
CA LEU A 29 12.34 -8.41 6.72
C LEU A 29 12.33 -9.28 5.46
N PHE A 30 13.31 -9.11 4.58
CA PHE A 30 13.36 -9.84 3.32
C PHE A 30 13.78 -11.30 3.51
N GLU A 31 14.74 -11.62 4.37
CA GLU A 31 15.15 -13.02 4.62
C GLU A 31 13.98 -13.84 5.16
N LYS A 32 13.24 -13.29 6.14
CA LYS A 32 12.08 -13.96 6.72
C LYS A 32 10.88 -13.94 5.78
N GLY A 33 10.56 -12.77 5.21
CA GLY A 33 9.39 -12.56 4.37
C GLY A 33 9.47 -13.32 3.04
N LEU A 34 10.56 -13.15 2.29
CA LEU A 34 10.76 -13.90 1.04
C LEU A 34 10.96 -15.38 1.29
N GLY A 35 11.66 -15.75 2.35
CA GLY A 35 11.81 -17.16 2.74
C GLY A 35 10.45 -17.83 2.97
N ALA A 36 9.56 -17.17 3.70
CA ALA A 36 8.20 -17.64 3.92
C ALA A 36 7.39 -17.69 2.62
N LEU A 37 7.41 -16.63 1.81
CA LEU A 37 6.67 -16.58 0.54
C LEU A 37 7.12 -17.64 -0.46
N LEU A 38 8.44 -17.86 -0.61
CA LEU A 38 8.97 -18.89 -1.51
C LEU A 38 8.65 -20.32 -1.07
N ALA A 39 8.28 -20.52 0.20
CA ALA A 39 7.82 -21.78 0.74
C ALA A 39 6.29 -21.91 0.78
N ASP A 40 5.55 -20.83 0.55
CA ASP A 40 4.08 -20.80 0.64
C ASP A 40 3.45 -21.34 -0.65
N GLU A 41 2.56 -22.32 -0.51
CA GLU A 41 1.85 -22.93 -1.64
C GLU A 41 0.84 -22.00 -2.32
N HIS A 42 0.39 -20.94 -1.66
CA HIS A 42 -0.54 -19.96 -2.22
C HIS A 42 0.17 -18.79 -2.88
N PHE A 43 1.49 -18.69 -2.75
CA PHE A 43 2.27 -17.66 -3.42
C PHE A 43 2.52 -18.04 -4.88
N LEU A 44 1.88 -17.31 -5.79
CA LEU A 44 1.98 -17.48 -7.23
C LEU A 44 2.59 -16.25 -7.86
N LEU A 45 3.30 -16.45 -8.97
CA LEU A 45 3.89 -15.37 -9.75
C LEU A 45 3.70 -15.63 -11.24
N LEU A 46 3.51 -14.56 -12.00
CA LEU A 46 3.61 -14.57 -13.44
C LEU A 46 5.07 -14.40 -13.86
N TYR A 47 5.63 -15.39 -14.52
CA TYR A 47 6.93 -15.33 -15.17
C TYR A 47 6.80 -14.78 -16.60
N VAL A 48 7.63 -13.77 -16.90
CA VAL A 48 7.78 -13.19 -18.24
C VAL A 48 9.07 -13.75 -18.86
N PRO A 49 9.01 -14.58 -19.91
CA PRO A 49 10.20 -15.13 -20.56
C PRO A 49 10.92 -14.11 -21.46
N GLU A 50 12.20 -14.35 -21.77
CA GLU A 50 13.00 -13.43 -22.60
C GLU A 50 12.43 -13.22 -24.01
N LYS A 51 12.01 -14.29 -24.72
CA LYS A 51 11.46 -14.19 -26.09
C LYS A 51 10.48 -15.32 -26.43
N GLY A 52 9.38 -14.96 -27.09
CA GLY A 52 8.53 -15.83 -27.93
C GLY A 52 7.72 -16.92 -27.21
N SER A 53 7.93 -17.11 -25.91
CA SER A 53 7.16 -18.03 -25.08
C SER A 53 5.99 -17.29 -24.43
N LYS A 54 4.89 -18.00 -24.16
CA LYS A 54 3.77 -17.45 -23.39
C LYS A 54 4.22 -17.11 -21.97
N LEU A 55 3.53 -16.13 -21.37
CA LEU A 55 3.65 -15.82 -19.96
C LEU A 55 3.18 -17.04 -19.16
N GLN A 56 3.82 -17.35 -18.04
CA GLN A 56 3.51 -18.56 -17.27
C GLN A 56 3.28 -18.23 -15.81
N ILE A 57 2.15 -18.66 -15.25
CA ILE A 57 1.96 -18.67 -13.79
C ILE A 57 2.83 -19.79 -13.22
N ILE A 58 3.60 -19.48 -12.19
CA ILE A 58 4.46 -20.42 -11.48
C ILE A 58 4.15 -20.39 -9.99
N GLN A 59 4.48 -21.50 -9.32
CA GLN A 59 4.38 -21.65 -7.88
C GLN A 59 5.78 -21.93 -7.33
N PRO A 60 6.48 -20.93 -6.77
CA PRO A 60 7.86 -21.10 -6.32
C PRO A 60 8.05 -22.24 -5.29
N ALA A 61 7.04 -22.50 -4.46
CA ALA A 61 7.09 -23.59 -3.48
C ALA A 61 7.31 -24.97 -4.13
N SER A 62 6.75 -25.20 -5.32
CA SER A 62 6.83 -26.47 -6.05
C SER A 62 7.75 -26.44 -7.28
N ASP A 63 8.11 -25.25 -7.78
CA ASP A 63 9.02 -25.07 -8.91
C ASP A 63 10.45 -24.76 -8.46
N SER A 64 11.28 -25.81 -8.34
CA SER A 64 12.66 -25.66 -7.90
C SER A 64 13.52 -24.82 -8.85
N TYR A 65 13.24 -24.83 -10.15
CA TYR A 65 14.02 -24.09 -11.14
C TYR A 65 13.85 -22.58 -10.92
N HIS A 66 12.58 -22.13 -10.89
CA HIS A 66 12.28 -20.72 -10.65
C HIS A 66 12.68 -20.29 -9.24
N ARG A 67 12.44 -21.12 -8.21
CA ARG A 67 12.85 -20.81 -6.83
C ARG A 67 14.36 -20.59 -6.68
N GLN A 68 15.19 -21.51 -7.19
CA GLN A 68 16.66 -21.37 -7.12
C GLN A 68 17.14 -20.11 -7.83
N ARG A 69 16.52 -19.80 -8.97
CA ARG A 69 16.82 -18.60 -9.75
C ARG A 69 16.48 -17.31 -9.00
N MET A 70 15.33 -17.27 -8.32
CA MET A 70 14.93 -16.15 -7.46
C MET A 70 15.90 -15.98 -6.30
N ILE A 71 16.24 -17.06 -5.59
CA ILE A 71 17.20 -17.04 -4.47
C ILE A 71 18.57 -16.53 -4.92
N LYS A 72 19.04 -16.98 -6.09
CA LYS A 72 20.28 -16.46 -6.68
C LYS A 72 20.22 -14.95 -6.89
N ARG A 73 19.14 -14.43 -7.50
CA ARG A 73 18.96 -12.98 -7.72
C ARG A 73 18.89 -12.19 -6.42
N ILE A 74 18.21 -12.72 -5.40
CA ILE A 74 18.14 -12.11 -4.06
C ILE A 74 19.54 -11.99 -3.46
N ASN A 75 20.33 -13.06 -3.50
CA ASN A 75 21.67 -13.10 -2.91
C ASN A 75 22.69 -12.24 -3.67
N GLU A 76 22.48 -12.03 -4.98
CA GLU A 76 23.33 -11.18 -5.83
C GLU A 76 22.93 -9.68 -5.80
N ALA A 77 21.76 -9.35 -5.24
CA ALA A 77 21.25 -7.98 -5.16
C ALA A 77 22.04 -7.14 -4.15
N ARG A 78 22.41 -5.92 -4.54
CA ARG A 78 23.20 -5.01 -3.69
C ARG A 78 22.36 -4.03 -2.86
N GLN A 79 21.17 -3.67 -3.36
CA GLN A 79 20.35 -2.60 -2.78
C GLN A 79 18.96 -3.09 -2.38
N VAL A 80 18.21 -3.69 -3.31
CA VAL A 80 16.86 -4.21 -3.03
C VAL A 80 16.88 -5.72 -3.24
N PRO A 81 16.81 -6.52 -2.18
CA PRO A 81 16.95 -7.96 -2.26
C PRO A 81 15.60 -8.61 -2.61
N SER A 82 14.98 -8.15 -3.69
CA SER A 82 13.74 -8.71 -4.23
C SER A 82 13.93 -9.07 -5.71
N PHE A 83 13.00 -9.85 -6.23
CA PHE A 83 13.08 -10.45 -7.57
C PHE A 83 11.79 -10.33 -8.37
N TYR A 84 10.71 -9.82 -7.77
CA TYR A 84 9.40 -9.70 -8.42
C TYR A 84 8.80 -8.31 -8.22
N TYR A 85 8.05 -7.88 -9.23
CA TYR A 85 7.21 -6.69 -9.17
C TYR A 85 5.84 -7.06 -8.62
N ALA A 86 5.20 -6.15 -7.89
CA ALA A 86 3.77 -6.26 -7.62
C ALA A 86 3.03 -5.33 -8.57
N LEU A 87 1.91 -5.80 -9.12
CA LEU A 87 1.01 -4.96 -9.90
C LEU A 87 -0.29 -4.81 -9.15
N SER A 88 -0.59 -3.57 -8.81
CA SER A 88 -1.76 -3.19 -8.05
C SER A 88 -2.98 -3.05 -8.97
N HIS A 89 -4.03 -3.80 -8.61
CA HIS A 89 -5.42 -3.39 -8.74
C HIS A 89 -5.98 -3.33 -10.16
N LEU A 90 -6.09 -4.49 -10.81
CA LEU A 90 -6.56 -4.62 -12.19
C LEU A 90 -8.05 -4.94 -12.38
N TRP A 91 -8.78 -5.20 -11.29
CA TRP A 91 -10.17 -5.71 -11.31
C TRP A 91 -11.21 -4.72 -11.87
N GLY A 92 -12.30 -5.29 -12.41
CA GLY A 92 -13.54 -4.57 -12.72
C GLY A 92 -14.27 -4.08 -11.46
N ILE A 93 -14.90 -2.91 -11.54
CA ILE A 93 -15.35 -2.11 -10.37
C ILE A 93 -16.69 -2.61 -9.79
N SER A 94 -17.41 -3.52 -10.44
CA SER A 94 -18.68 -4.02 -9.89
C SER A 94 -19.02 -5.46 -10.31
N ASN A 95 -19.81 -6.13 -9.47
CA ASN A 95 -20.40 -7.43 -9.77
C ASN A 95 -21.25 -7.41 -11.05
N GLU A 96 -21.81 -6.26 -11.40
CA GLU A 96 -22.70 -6.07 -12.55
C GLU A 96 -21.93 -5.87 -13.86
N ASN A 97 -20.71 -5.34 -13.80
CA ASN A 97 -19.83 -5.09 -14.95
C ASN A 97 -18.50 -5.83 -14.80
N ARG A 98 -18.56 -7.16 -14.61
CA ARG A 98 -17.36 -8.00 -14.65
C ARG A 98 -16.85 -8.06 -16.08
N HIS A 99 -15.99 -7.13 -16.44
CA HIS A 99 -15.28 -7.19 -17.72
C HIS A 99 -14.38 -8.42 -17.72
N HIS A 100 -14.79 -9.47 -18.42
CA HIS A 100 -13.98 -10.67 -18.58
C HIS A 100 -12.96 -10.46 -19.70
N TRP A 101 -11.72 -10.86 -19.44
CA TRP A 101 -10.67 -10.96 -20.44
C TRP A 101 -10.69 -12.39 -20.99
N ASN A 102 -11.43 -12.61 -22.07
CA ASN A 102 -11.68 -13.96 -22.59
C ASN A 102 -10.48 -14.52 -23.38
N ASP A 103 -9.73 -13.64 -24.03
CA ASP A 103 -8.55 -13.94 -24.84
C ASP A 103 -7.25 -14.03 -24.02
N ILE A 104 -7.29 -13.91 -22.69
CA ILE A 104 -6.06 -14.01 -21.85
C ILE A 104 -5.32 -15.34 -22.04
N SER A 105 -6.06 -16.40 -22.40
CA SER A 105 -5.53 -17.73 -22.73
C SER A 105 -4.56 -17.74 -23.92
N ASP A 106 -4.60 -16.73 -24.78
CA ASP A 106 -3.66 -16.55 -25.90
C ASP A 106 -2.29 -16.07 -25.42
N TYR A 107 -2.22 -15.46 -24.24
CA TYR A 107 -1.01 -14.82 -23.70
C TYR A 107 -0.41 -15.55 -22.51
N VAL A 108 -1.25 -16.16 -21.66
CA VAL A 108 -0.84 -16.73 -20.37
C VAL A 108 -1.21 -18.21 -20.27
N VAL A 109 -0.30 -19.01 -19.72
CA VAL A 109 -0.54 -20.39 -19.29
C VAL A 109 -0.44 -20.51 -17.77
N ASP A 110 -1.14 -21.47 -17.19
CA ASP A 110 -1.12 -21.80 -15.77
C ASP A 110 0.14 -22.60 -15.38
N GLU A 111 0.20 -23.02 -14.12
CA GLU A 111 1.34 -23.76 -13.56
C GLU A 111 1.52 -25.14 -14.21
N GLN A 112 0.49 -25.68 -14.86
CA GLN A 112 0.52 -26.93 -15.61
C GLN A 112 0.72 -26.71 -17.12
N GLY A 113 1.00 -25.47 -17.54
CA GLY A 113 1.18 -25.09 -18.94
C GLY A 113 -0.12 -25.11 -19.74
N GLN A 114 -1.28 -25.17 -19.11
CA GLN A 114 -2.58 -25.08 -19.78
C GLN A 114 -2.98 -23.61 -19.95
N PRO A 115 -3.73 -23.24 -21.00
CA PRO A 115 -4.19 -21.87 -21.15
C PRO A 115 -5.04 -21.43 -19.95
N VAL A 116 -4.76 -20.25 -19.40
CA VAL A 116 -5.51 -19.75 -18.24
C VAL A 116 -6.98 -19.51 -18.57
N LYS A 117 -7.83 -19.64 -17.54
CA LYS A 117 -9.26 -19.30 -17.66
C LYS A 117 -9.46 -17.79 -17.77
N PRO A 118 -10.58 -17.32 -18.35
CA PRO A 118 -10.92 -15.91 -18.36
C PRO A 118 -10.90 -15.27 -16.97
N VAL A 119 -10.27 -14.11 -16.86
CA VAL A 119 -10.16 -13.34 -15.60
C VAL A 119 -10.94 -12.04 -15.67
N SER A 120 -11.34 -11.48 -14.53
CA SER A 120 -12.02 -10.18 -14.50
C SER A 120 -10.99 -9.06 -14.51
N MET A 121 -10.93 -8.32 -15.62
CA MET A 121 -9.99 -7.21 -15.79
C MET A 121 -10.57 -6.16 -16.73
N ARG A 122 -10.40 -4.89 -16.36
CA ARG A 122 -10.84 -3.72 -17.13
C ARG A 122 -10.17 -3.69 -18.51
N PRO A 123 -10.91 -3.57 -19.64
CA PRO A 123 -10.35 -3.63 -20.99
C PRO A 123 -9.22 -2.63 -21.25
N GLU A 124 -9.38 -1.40 -20.76
CA GLU A 124 -8.43 -0.30 -20.89
C GLU A 124 -7.05 -0.58 -20.29
N LYS A 125 -6.92 -1.55 -19.38
CA LYS A 125 -5.65 -1.91 -18.76
C LYS A 125 -4.87 -2.97 -19.54
N ARG A 126 -5.52 -3.76 -20.41
CA ARG A 126 -4.99 -5.03 -20.94
C ARG A 126 -3.77 -4.83 -21.84
N ASP A 127 -3.90 -4.00 -22.86
CA ASP A 127 -2.82 -3.75 -23.81
C ASP A 127 -1.62 -3.09 -23.12
N LYS A 128 -1.91 -2.18 -22.18
CA LYS A 128 -0.88 -1.49 -21.41
C LYS A 128 -0.13 -2.44 -20.48
N LEU A 129 -0.85 -3.36 -19.83
CA LEU A 129 -0.25 -4.43 -19.05
C LEU A 129 0.67 -5.28 -19.92
N LEU A 130 0.17 -5.80 -21.05
CA LEU A 130 0.96 -6.65 -21.94
C LEU A 130 2.21 -5.91 -22.43
N ALA A 131 2.09 -4.66 -22.86
CA ALA A 131 3.23 -3.85 -23.27
C ALA A 131 4.27 -3.69 -22.15
N MET A 132 3.84 -3.41 -20.93
CA MET A 132 4.72 -3.28 -19.77
C MET A 132 5.44 -4.59 -19.43
N LEU A 133 4.72 -5.72 -19.44
CA LEU A 133 5.33 -7.04 -19.20
C LEU A 133 6.37 -7.35 -20.27
N MET A 134 6.07 -7.11 -21.54
CA MET A 134 7.00 -7.38 -22.65
C MET A 134 8.23 -6.47 -22.65
N ASP A 135 8.13 -5.28 -22.05
CA ASP A 135 9.26 -4.36 -21.82
C ASP A 135 10.17 -4.82 -20.66
N HIS A 136 9.70 -5.77 -19.85
CA HIS A 136 10.44 -6.39 -18.75
C HIS A 136 10.62 -7.90 -18.99
N PRO A 137 11.35 -8.31 -20.03
CA PRO A 137 11.65 -9.72 -20.23
C PRO A 137 12.40 -10.26 -19.01
N ASP A 138 12.26 -11.56 -18.79
CA ASP A 138 13.00 -12.29 -17.76
C ASP A 138 12.70 -11.88 -16.31
N SER A 139 11.43 -11.56 -16.05
CA SER A 139 10.98 -10.98 -14.77
C SER A 139 9.84 -11.78 -14.15
N TYR A 140 9.56 -11.50 -12.88
CA TYR A 140 8.48 -12.11 -12.11
C TYR A 140 7.52 -11.04 -11.63
N TRP A 141 6.22 -11.34 -11.66
CA TRP A 141 5.18 -10.40 -11.31
C TRP A 141 4.14 -11.06 -10.43
N TRP A 142 3.83 -10.45 -9.30
CA TRP A 142 2.60 -10.75 -8.59
C TRP A 142 1.50 -9.84 -9.14
N ILE A 143 0.46 -10.43 -9.72
CA ILE A 143 -0.66 -9.70 -10.31
C ILE A 143 -1.93 -10.28 -9.72
N ASP A 144 -2.68 -9.47 -8.98
CA ASP A 144 -3.89 -9.88 -8.25
C ASP A 144 -4.86 -10.75 -9.07
N VAL A 145 -5.27 -10.33 -10.27
CA VAL A 145 -6.24 -11.06 -11.10
C VAL A 145 -5.72 -12.38 -11.67
N LEU A 146 -4.40 -12.64 -11.61
CA LEU A 146 -3.78 -13.87 -12.09
C LEU A 146 -3.25 -14.77 -10.96
N CYS A 147 -2.73 -14.15 -9.90
CA CYS A 147 -2.00 -14.82 -8.83
C CYS A 147 -2.83 -14.98 -7.55
N ALA A 148 -3.86 -14.14 -7.34
CA ALA A 148 -4.76 -14.29 -6.20
C ALA A 148 -5.93 -15.21 -6.58
N ARG A 149 -6.00 -16.36 -5.91
CA ARG A 149 -7.09 -17.32 -6.03
C ARG A 149 -8.14 -17.07 -4.94
N THR A 150 -9.29 -17.73 -5.05
CA THR A 150 -10.35 -17.63 -4.03
C THR A 150 -9.92 -18.17 -2.67
N ASP A 151 -8.95 -19.08 -2.66
CA ASP A 151 -8.35 -19.73 -1.50
C ASP A 151 -7.02 -19.07 -1.07
N THR A 152 -6.52 -18.04 -1.77
CA THR A 152 -5.32 -17.32 -1.31
C THR A 152 -5.57 -16.73 0.07
N PRO A 153 -4.76 -17.11 1.08
CA PRO A 153 -4.85 -16.54 2.42
C PRO A 153 -4.62 -15.03 2.39
N LEU A 154 -5.46 -14.26 3.10
CA LEU A 154 -5.34 -12.80 3.12
C LEU A 154 -4.18 -12.31 4.00
N ASP A 155 -3.67 -13.17 4.88
CA ASP A 155 -2.56 -12.86 5.78
C ASP A 155 -1.18 -12.84 5.10
N ILE A 156 -1.02 -13.46 3.92
CA ILE A 156 0.21 -13.38 3.13
C ILE A 156 0.27 -12.11 2.25
N MET A 157 -0.86 -11.44 2.01
CA MET A 157 -0.94 -10.24 1.15
C MET A 157 -0.01 -9.13 1.60
N GLY A 158 0.12 -8.94 2.92
CA GLY A 158 1.05 -7.98 3.48
C GLY A 158 2.51 -8.28 3.11
N ASP A 159 2.91 -9.55 3.19
CA ASP A 159 4.28 -9.96 2.86
C ASP A 159 4.55 -9.83 1.37
N ILE A 160 3.56 -10.15 0.52
CA ILE A 160 3.63 -10.02 -0.94
C ILE A 160 3.98 -8.57 -1.32
N TYR A 161 3.31 -7.59 -0.74
CA TYR A 161 3.61 -6.18 -1.04
C TYR A 161 4.90 -5.72 -0.36
N ALA A 162 5.12 -6.07 0.91
CA ALA A 162 6.29 -5.65 1.66
C ALA A 162 7.61 -6.17 1.07
N CYS A 163 7.58 -7.35 0.44
CA CYS A 163 8.77 -7.97 -0.14
C CYS A 163 8.90 -7.76 -1.66
N SER A 164 8.02 -6.98 -2.28
CA SER A 164 8.11 -6.68 -3.71
C SER A 164 9.27 -5.72 -4.02
N LEU A 165 9.83 -5.85 -5.22
CA LEU A 165 10.91 -4.98 -5.72
C LEU A 165 10.39 -3.54 -5.89
N GLU A 166 9.25 -3.44 -6.56
CA GLU A 166 8.50 -2.21 -6.78
C GLU A 166 7.03 -2.62 -6.95
N CYS A 167 6.12 -1.81 -6.42
CA CYS A 167 4.70 -1.94 -6.71
C CYS A 167 4.33 -0.94 -7.80
N ILE A 168 3.81 -1.41 -8.93
CA ILE A 168 3.30 -0.56 -9.99
C ILE A 168 1.79 -0.45 -9.84
N ALA A 169 1.27 0.78 -9.83
CA ALA A 169 -0.15 1.08 -9.70
C ALA A 169 -0.66 1.73 -10.99
N MET A 170 -1.59 1.05 -11.67
CA MET A 170 -2.30 1.59 -12.82
C MET A 170 -3.52 2.38 -12.34
N VAL A 171 -3.35 3.69 -12.18
CA VAL A 171 -4.30 4.62 -11.59
C VAL A 171 -5.32 5.10 -12.62
N ASP A 172 -6.59 5.20 -12.21
CA ASP A 172 -7.70 5.73 -13.01
C ASP A 172 -7.67 7.27 -13.12
N CYS A 173 -6.57 7.79 -13.65
CA CYS A 173 -6.41 9.21 -13.93
C CYS A 173 -6.27 9.49 -15.43
N ASP A 174 -6.40 10.77 -15.79
CA ASP A 174 -6.11 11.24 -17.15
C ASP A 174 -4.66 10.90 -17.54
N PRO A 175 -4.39 10.35 -18.74
CA PRO A 175 -3.04 10.05 -19.22
C PRO A 175 -2.06 11.23 -19.16
N THR A 176 -2.53 12.47 -19.24
CA THR A 176 -1.66 13.66 -19.19
C THR A 176 -1.34 14.11 -17.77
N LEU A 177 -2.13 13.71 -16.78
CA LEU A 177 -2.05 14.24 -15.42
C LEU A 177 -0.66 14.06 -14.79
N ILE A 178 -0.10 12.85 -14.88
CA ILE A 178 1.22 12.55 -14.31
C ILE A 178 2.32 13.34 -15.04
N SER A 179 2.22 13.48 -16.36
CA SER A 179 3.16 14.31 -17.13
C SER A 179 3.08 15.78 -16.73
N GLU A 180 1.88 16.31 -16.47
CA GLU A 180 1.68 17.68 -15.97
C GLU A 180 2.28 17.88 -14.58
N ILE A 181 2.08 16.92 -13.67
CA ILE A 181 2.72 16.89 -12.34
C ILE A 181 4.25 16.92 -12.49
N ASN A 182 4.81 16.05 -13.32
CA ASN A 182 6.25 15.96 -13.55
C ASN A 182 6.85 17.24 -14.14
N LYS A 183 6.14 17.89 -15.09
CA LYS A 183 6.57 19.18 -15.68
C LYS A 183 6.68 20.27 -14.63
N ILE A 184 5.74 20.33 -13.69
CA ILE A 184 5.79 21.28 -12.57
C ILE A 184 6.88 20.88 -11.58
N ASN A 185 7.05 19.58 -11.31
CA ASN A 185 8.08 19.08 -10.40
C ASN A 185 9.51 19.45 -10.85
N ALA A 186 9.76 19.42 -12.16
CA ALA A 186 11.02 19.86 -12.75
C ALA A 186 11.22 21.39 -12.72
N GLY A 187 10.17 22.17 -12.47
CA GLY A 187 10.20 23.63 -12.44
C GLY A 187 10.57 24.17 -11.06
N THR A 188 11.45 25.17 -11.01
CA THR A 188 11.94 25.75 -9.74
C THR A 188 11.14 26.94 -9.22
N SER A 189 10.18 27.47 -10.00
CA SER A 189 9.50 28.73 -9.61
C SER A 189 8.37 28.50 -8.59
N GLN A 190 8.31 29.36 -7.57
CA GLN A 190 7.27 29.34 -6.53
C GLN A 190 5.85 29.45 -7.10
N ARG A 191 5.67 30.18 -8.21
CA ARG A 191 4.37 30.32 -8.88
C ARG A 191 3.89 28.99 -9.47
N LEU A 192 4.80 28.15 -9.96
CA LEU A 192 4.49 26.81 -10.46
C LEU A 192 4.15 25.87 -9.30
N LYS A 193 4.83 25.98 -8.15
CA LYS A 193 4.49 25.20 -6.95
C LYS A 193 3.04 25.41 -6.47
N GLN A 194 2.43 26.57 -6.69
CA GLN A 194 1.01 26.76 -6.36
C GLN A 194 0.05 26.04 -7.31
N GLN A 195 0.49 25.75 -8.53
CA GLN A 195 -0.31 25.04 -9.55
C GLN A 195 -0.28 23.52 -9.37
N ILE A 196 0.61 22.99 -8.50
CA ILE A 196 0.70 21.55 -8.24
C ILE A 196 -0.50 21.02 -7.45
N TRP A 197 -1.07 21.83 -6.55
CA TRP A 197 -2.09 21.36 -5.60
C TRP A 197 -3.35 20.83 -6.28
N PRO A 198 -3.93 21.52 -7.28
CA PRO A 198 -5.09 20.97 -7.99
C PRO A 198 -4.77 19.68 -8.75
N LEU A 199 -3.55 19.51 -9.26
CA LEU A 199 -3.14 18.30 -9.97
C LEU A 199 -2.97 17.12 -9.02
N VAL A 200 -2.30 17.33 -7.89
CA VAL A 200 -2.14 16.30 -6.86
C VAL A 200 -3.47 15.97 -6.22
N ASP A 201 -4.34 16.97 -5.98
CA ASP A 201 -5.71 16.76 -5.50
C ASP A 201 -6.51 15.87 -6.45
N LYS A 202 -6.48 16.15 -7.77
CA LYS A 202 -7.09 15.30 -8.79
C LYS A 202 -6.51 13.89 -8.77
N PHE A 203 -5.20 13.75 -8.59
CA PHE A 203 -4.52 12.46 -8.55
C PHE A 203 -4.95 11.62 -7.34
N ILE A 204 -4.91 12.18 -6.12
CA ILE A 204 -5.29 11.48 -4.87
C ILE A 204 -6.81 11.25 -4.73
N LYS A 205 -7.62 11.89 -5.57
CA LYS A 205 -9.08 11.67 -5.66
C LYS A 205 -9.49 10.61 -6.67
N SER A 206 -8.54 10.04 -7.44
CA SER A 206 -8.85 8.89 -8.31
C SER A 206 -9.35 7.69 -7.49
N GLN A 207 -10.15 6.82 -8.12
CA GLN A 207 -10.81 5.68 -7.48
C GLN A 207 -9.83 4.70 -6.87
N TRP A 208 -8.60 4.61 -7.39
CA TRP A 208 -7.53 3.82 -6.78
C TRP A 208 -7.33 4.19 -5.30
N TRP A 209 -7.25 5.48 -4.97
CA TRP A 209 -7.08 5.95 -3.59
C TRP A 209 -8.30 5.76 -2.70
N GLN A 210 -9.47 5.49 -3.28
CA GLN A 210 -10.74 5.34 -2.56
C GLN A 210 -10.98 3.91 -2.07
N ARG A 211 -10.07 2.96 -2.34
CA ARG A 211 -10.26 1.55 -1.98
C ARG A 211 -9.38 1.15 -0.82
N VAL A 212 -9.91 0.33 0.07
CA VAL A 212 -9.23 -0.07 1.31
C VAL A 212 -7.90 -0.79 1.04
N TRP A 213 -7.89 -1.74 0.11
CA TRP A 213 -6.69 -2.54 -0.23
C TRP A 213 -5.50 -1.72 -0.74
N THR A 214 -5.76 -0.59 -1.40
CA THR A 214 -4.69 0.26 -1.92
C THR A 214 -3.87 0.94 -0.83
N TRP A 215 -4.33 0.88 0.42
CA TRP A 215 -3.56 1.36 1.56
C TRP A 215 -2.31 0.51 1.81
N GLN A 216 -2.43 -0.82 1.79
CA GLN A 216 -1.28 -1.72 1.91
C GLN A 216 -0.37 -1.64 0.69
N GLU A 217 -0.95 -1.53 -0.51
CA GLU A 217 -0.22 -1.37 -1.76
C GLU A 217 0.59 -0.06 -1.81
N MET A 218 0.12 0.98 -1.13
CA MET A 218 0.86 2.23 -0.96
C MET A 218 1.91 2.13 0.16
N ALA A 219 1.56 1.51 1.29
CA ALA A 219 2.34 1.63 2.52
C ALA A 219 3.47 0.61 2.66
N LEU A 220 3.32 -0.58 2.10
CA LEU A 220 4.23 -1.71 2.33
C LEU A 220 5.40 -1.79 1.35
N PRO A 221 5.21 -1.57 0.04
CA PRO A 221 6.32 -1.69 -0.91
C PRO A 221 7.43 -0.68 -0.64
N LEU A 222 8.67 -1.08 -0.94
CA LEU A 222 9.82 -0.21 -0.84
C LEU A 222 9.64 1.06 -1.68
N ASP A 223 9.11 0.90 -2.89
CA ASP A 223 8.67 1.98 -3.75
C ASP A 223 7.35 1.64 -4.44
N VAL A 224 6.61 2.68 -4.80
CA VAL A 224 5.35 2.58 -5.53
C VAL A 224 5.43 3.50 -6.73
N ARG A 225 5.29 2.95 -7.93
CA ARG A 225 5.27 3.69 -9.19
C ARG A 225 3.86 3.78 -9.71
N PHE A 226 3.38 5.00 -9.85
CA PHE A 226 2.07 5.27 -10.42
C PHE A 226 2.18 5.55 -11.91
N MET A 227 1.23 5.02 -12.67
CA MET A 227 1.04 5.31 -14.08
C MET A 227 -0.45 5.39 -14.38
N ALA A 228 -0.85 6.20 -15.35
CA ALA A 228 -2.25 6.19 -15.79
C ALA A 228 -2.63 4.81 -16.33
N GLU A 229 -3.85 4.36 -16.08
CA GLU A 229 -4.33 3.06 -16.58
C GLU A 229 -4.64 3.09 -18.09
N THR A 230 -4.87 4.28 -18.66
CA THR A 230 -5.13 4.53 -20.08
C THR A 230 -3.92 5.18 -20.77
N GLY A 231 -3.99 5.30 -22.10
CA GLY A 231 -2.94 5.91 -22.92
C GLY A 231 -1.79 4.95 -23.27
N ALA A 232 -0.92 5.38 -24.18
CA ALA A 232 0.22 4.59 -24.62
C ALA A 232 1.20 4.34 -23.46
N TYR A 233 1.75 3.12 -23.40
CA TYR A 233 2.88 2.83 -22.53
C TYR A 233 4.11 3.61 -23.03
N GLN A 234 4.65 4.47 -22.15
CA GLN A 234 5.89 5.21 -22.36
C GLN A 234 6.66 5.09 -21.04
N ALA A 235 7.79 4.37 -21.07
CA ALA A 235 8.44 3.81 -19.87
C ALA A 235 8.79 4.84 -18.79
N GLU A 236 9.12 6.09 -19.15
CA GLU A 236 9.69 7.04 -18.18
C GLU A 236 8.88 8.32 -17.97
N SER A 237 8.38 8.97 -19.04
CA SER A 237 7.81 10.33 -18.93
C SER A 237 6.43 10.41 -18.27
N ASN A 238 5.72 9.29 -18.17
CA ASN A 238 4.31 9.23 -17.73
C ASN A 238 4.14 8.44 -16.43
N THR A 239 5.20 8.33 -15.64
CA THR A 239 5.17 7.69 -14.31
C THR A 239 5.60 8.68 -13.23
N ILE A 240 5.15 8.44 -12.00
CA ILE A 240 5.60 9.17 -10.82
C ILE A 240 5.69 8.19 -9.64
N THR A 241 6.71 8.33 -8.81
CA THR A 241 6.91 7.51 -7.62
C THR A 241 6.21 8.09 -6.40
N ILE A 242 5.94 7.27 -5.40
CA ILE A 242 5.39 7.74 -4.12
C ILE A 242 6.35 8.71 -3.44
N LYS A 243 7.67 8.55 -3.59
CA LYS A 243 8.67 9.48 -3.03
C LYS A 243 8.53 10.87 -3.64
N GLU A 244 8.35 10.95 -4.96
CA GLU A 244 8.14 12.23 -5.65
C GLU A 244 6.81 12.89 -5.24
N ILE A 245 5.75 12.09 -5.05
CA ILE A 245 4.46 12.59 -4.53
C ILE A 245 4.61 13.12 -3.09
N LEU A 246 5.31 12.39 -2.22
CA LEU A 246 5.52 12.76 -0.82
C LEU A 246 6.42 14.00 -0.66
N ALA A 247 7.36 14.24 -1.59
CA ALA A 247 8.16 15.46 -1.59
C ALA A 247 7.31 16.75 -1.65
N PHE A 248 6.08 16.67 -2.20
CA PHE A 248 5.15 17.80 -2.17
C PHE A 248 4.67 18.13 -0.76
N ALA A 249 4.66 17.18 0.19
CA ALA A 249 4.31 17.47 1.59
C ALA A 249 5.28 18.50 2.20
N GLU A 250 6.57 18.38 1.89
CA GLU A 250 7.62 19.31 2.34
C GLU A 250 7.43 20.71 1.75
N TRP A 251 7.06 20.79 0.47
CA TRP A 251 6.81 22.09 -0.18
C TRP A 251 5.67 22.87 0.48
N SER A 252 4.69 22.16 1.05
CA SER A 252 3.59 22.81 1.78
C SER A 252 4.08 23.57 3.03
N ILE A 253 5.17 23.13 3.64
CA ILE A 253 5.81 23.78 4.80
C ILE A 253 6.54 25.03 4.33
N GLU A 254 7.33 24.93 3.25
CA GLU A 254 8.06 26.06 2.65
C GLU A 254 7.11 27.21 2.28
N ILE A 255 6.03 26.91 1.54
CA ILE A 255 5.05 27.92 1.12
C ILE A 255 4.40 28.59 2.35
N SER A 256 4.16 27.84 3.42
CA SER A 256 3.56 28.37 4.66
C SER A 256 4.50 29.30 5.41
N ALA A 257 5.81 29.04 5.39
CA ALA A 257 6.82 29.87 6.04
C ALA A 257 7.05 31.21 5.31
N ASP A 258 7.18 31.19 3.98
CA ASP A 258 7.40 32.40 3.15
C ASP A 258 6.21 33.37 3.18
N ASN A 259 4.99 32.86 3.34
CA ASN A 259 3.80 33.70 3.44
C ASN A 259 3.75 34.47 4.77
N GLN A 260 4.40 33.98 5.82
CA GLN A 260 4.47 34.69 7.11
C GLN A 260 5.44 35.87 7.07
N THR A 261 6.52 35.78 6.27
CA THR A 261 7.53 36.84 6.17
C THR A 261 7.08 38.00 5.28
N ASN A 262 6.23 37.75 4.29
CA ASN A 262 5.82 38.75 3.29
C ASN A 262 4.55 39.55 3.65
N GLY A 263 3.97 39.39 4.85
CA GLY A 263 2.81 40.17 5.33
C GLY A 263 1.47 39.90 4.62
N ASN A 264 1.50 39.28 3.44
CA ASN A 264 0.34 38.80 2.68
C ASN A 264 0.20 37.29 2.88
N VAL A 265 -0.35 36.87 4.02
CA VAL A 265 -0.74 35.47 4.24
C VAL A 265 -1.94 35.16 3.35
N LYS A 266 -1.70 34.66 2.13
CA LYS A 266 -2.77 34.01 1.38
C LYS A 266 -3.03 32.67 2.06
N ALA A 267 -4.20 32.51 2.66
CA ALA A 267 -4.62 31.25 3.24
C ALA A 267 -4.45 30.13 2.21
N MET A 268 -3.98 28.96 2.66
CA MET A 268 -4.00 27.76 1.82
C MET A 268 -5.44 27.51 1.36
N THR A 269 -5.60 27.10 0.10
CA THR A 269 -6.92 26.68 -0.37
C THR A 269 -7.32 25.37 0.33
N GLU A 270 -8.61 25.08 0.37
CA GLU A 270 -9.13 23.85 1.00
C GLU A 270 -8.51 22.60 0.36
N GLU A 271 -8.29 22.62 -0.96
CA GLU A 271 -7.64 21.54 -1.71
C GLU A 271 -6.19 21.35 -1.26
N ALA A 272 -5.42 22.43 -1.09
CA ALA A 272 -4.04 22.33 -0.63
C ALA A 272 -3.95 21.77 0.80
N VAL A 273 -4.90 22.10 1.67
CA VAL A 273 -5.00 21.54 3.03
C VAL A 273 -5.34 20.05 2.96
N ALA A 274 -6.29 19.65 2.12
CA ALA A 274 -6.70 18.26 1.94
C ALA A 274 -5.55 17.40 1.37
N VAL A 275 -4.84 17.90 0.35
CA VAL A 275 -3.67 17.23 -0.22
C VAL A 275 -2.58 17.05 0.83
N LYS A 276 -2.22 18.13 1.53
CA LYS A 276 -1.19 18.09 2.58
C LYS A 276 -1.50 17.03 3.63
N LYS A 277 -2.75 16.99 4.10
CA LYS A 277 -3.23 16.00 5.08
C LYS A 277 -3.05 14.57 4.54
N ALA A 278 -3.52 14.31 3.32
CA ALA A 278 -3.40 12.99 2.70
C ALA A 278 -1.94 12.55 2.52
N LEU A 279 -1.03 13.46 2.14
CA LEU A 279 0.39 13.13 1.98
C LEU A 279 1.07 12.81 3.32
N TRP A 280 0.74 13.56 4.38
CA TRP A 280 1.24 13.24 5.73
C TRP A 280 0.71 11.88 6.22
N ASP A 281 -0.56 11.57 5.97
CA ASP A 281 -1.13 10.27 6.33
C ASP A 281 -0.39 9.12 5.63
N MET A 282 -0.05 9.28 4.35
CA MET A 282 0.77 8.32 3.60
C MET A 282 2.17 8.18 4.17
N GLU A 283 2.82 9.30 4.49
CA GLU A 283 4.17 9.34 5.05
C GLU A 283 4.24 8.67 6.43
N ASP A 284 3.31 9.01 7.33
CA ASP A 284 3.23 8.45 8.69
C ASP A 284 2.98 6.94 8.65
N THR A 285 2.09 6.48 7.76
CA THR A 285 1.82 5.05 7.59
C THR A 285 3.05 4.31 7.07
N ARG A 286 3.79 4.88 6.12
CA ARG A 286 5.04 4.29 5.61
C ARG A 286 6.12 4.26 6.70
N LYS A 287 6.28 5.34 7.49
CA LYS A 287 7.20 5.33 8.63
C LYS A 287 6.84 4.23 9.63
N PHE A 288 5.54 4.03 9.89
CA PHE A 288 5.08 2.94 10.74
C PHE A 288 5.53 1.56 10.22
N THR A 289 5.50 1.30 8.90
CA THR A 289 5.89 0.00 8.33
C THR A 289 7.41 -0.24 8.33
N PHE A 290 8.21 0.80 8.06
CA PHE A 290 9.67 0.71 7.93
C PHE A 290 10.43 0.69 9.25
N ASP A 291 9.89 1.31 10.30
CA ASP A 291 10.67 1.53 11.53
C ASP A 291 11.11 0.23 12.24
N GLY A 292 10.63 -0.95 11.83
CA GLY A 292 11.21 -2.27 12.16
C GLY A 292 11.20 -2.69 13.63
N LYS A 293 10.91 -1.76 14.54
CA LYS A 293 10.92 -1.99 15.98
C LYS A 293 9.96 -3.10 16.34
N ALA A 294 10.48 -4.14 16.99
CA ALA A 294 9.74 -5.28 17.49
C ALA A 294 8.62 -4.89 18.48
N LYS A 295 8.73 -3.72 19.12
CA LYS A 295 7.64 -3.06 19.84
C LYS A 295 7.47 -1.65 19.31
N LYS A 296 6.30 -1.41 18.72
CA LYS A 296 5.83 -0.06 18.47
C LYS A 296 5.40 0.56 19.79
N SER A 297 5.67 1.84 19.95
CA SER A 297 5.23 2.60 21.11
C SER A 297 3.71 2.82 21.06
N ASP A 298 3.11 3.10 22.21
CA ASP A 298 1.71 3.55 22.29
C ASP A 298 1.43 4.74 21.35
N PHE A 299 2.45 5.57 21.12
CA PHE A 299 2.37 6.71 20.20
C PHE A 299 2.27 6.27 18.73
N ASP A 300 2.98 5.22 18.33
CA ASP A 300 2.97 4.72 16.95
C ASP A 300 1.60 4.12 16.60
N VAL A 301 0.99 3.36 17.51
CA VAL A 301 -0.37 2.81 17.34
C VAL A 301 -1.39 3.95 17.24
N TYR A 302 -1.26 4.95 18.12
CA TYR A 302 -2.09 6.14 18.08
C TYR A 302 -1.95 6.88 16.74
N ALA A 303 -0.73 7.10 16.25
CA ALA A 303 -0.47 7.78 14.99
C ALA A 303 -1.08 7.01 13.80
N LEU A 304 -0.99 5.68 13.82
CA LEU A 304 -1.64 4.84 12.80
C LEU A 304 -3.16 4.97 12.85
N PHE A 305 -3.79 4.85 14.02
CA PHE A 305 -5.25 5.06 14.14
C PHE A 305 -5.66 6.47 13.73
N ARG A 306 -4.84 7.47 14.07
CA ARG A 306 -5.02 8.86 13.64
C ARG A 306 -4.99 9.02 12.11
N SER A 307 -4.17 8.25 11.41
CA SER A 307 -4.14 8.26 9.96
C SER A 307 -5.36 7.53 9.38
N LEU A 308 -5.67 6.33 9.90
CA LEU A 308 -6.74 5.47 9.40
C LEU A 308 -8.14 6.06 9.60
N HIS A 309 -8.41 6.70 10.74
CA HIS A 309 -9.76 7.25 11.03
C HIS A 309 -10.15 8.39 10.07
N GLN A 310 -9.17 8.99 9.40
CA GLN A 310 -9.39 10.09 8.44
C GLN A 310 -9.55 9.56 7.01
N SER A 311 -9.40 8.26 6.80
CA SER A 311 -9.39 7.66 5.48
C SER A 311 -10.82 7.51 4.93
N PRO A 312 -11.12 8.08 3.74
CA PRO A 312 -12.42 7.93 3.11
C PRO A 312 -12.58 6.58 2.38
N ARG A 313 -11.58 5.70 2.47
CA ARG A 313 -11.53 4.44 1.71
C ARG A 313 -12.72 3.55 2.01
N ARG A 314 -13.21 2.89 0.97
CA ARG A 314 -14.36 1.97 1.00
C ARG A 314 -13.98 0.61 0.44
N CYS A 315 -14.77 -0.39 0.77
CA CYS A 315 -14.68 -1.75 0.25
C CYS A 315 -16.06 -2.30 -0.08
N MET A 316 -16.10 -3.35 -0.90
CA MET A 316 -17.34 -4.07 -1.20
C MET A 316 -17.74 -5.00 -0.06
N ASP A 317 -16.76 -5.66 0.55
CA ASP A 317 -16.95 -6.54 1.70
C ASP A 317 -16.45 -5.84 2.98
N ARG A 318 -17.30 -5.74 4.01
CA ARG A 318 -17.02 -4.98 5.23
C ARG A 318 -15.84 -5.55 6.01
N VAL A 319 -15.58 -6.85 5.89
CA VAL A 319 -14.41 -7.50 6.50
C VAL A 319 -13.09 -6.97 5.94
N ASP A 320 -13.09 -6.37 4.74
CA ASP A 320 -11.88 -5.79 4.16
C ASP A 320 -11.39 -4.55 4.93
N TYR A 321 -12.22 -3.89 5.75
CA TYR A 321 -11.72 -2.83 6.65
C TYR A 321 -10.72 -3.36 7.68
N VAL A 322 -10.76 -4.66 7.97
CA VAL A 322 -9.80 -5.38 8.79
C VAL A 322 -8.65 -5.90 7.91
N TYR A 323 -8.96 -6.72 6.89
CA TYR A 323 -7.92 -7.35 6.06
C TYR A 323 -7.02 -6.33 5.34
N GLY A 324 -7.60 -5.19 4.99
CA GLY A 324 -6.96 -4.08 4.30
C GLY A 324 -5.84 -3.37 5.07
N VAL A 325 -5.63 -3.68 6.35
CA VAL A 325 -4.53 -3.10 7.14
C VAL A 325 -3.60 -4.13 7.78
N LEU A 326 -3.88 -5.43 7.62
CA LEU A 326 -3.16 -6.47 8.37
C LEU A 326 -1.66 -6.48 8.09
N GLY A 327 -1.25 -6.28 6.84
CA GLY A 327 0.16 -6.19 6.48
C GLY A 327 0.87 -4.99 7.12
N ILE A 328 0.19 -3.86 7.29
CA ILE A 328 0.74 -2.68 7.99
C ILE A 328 0.99 -3.01 9.46
N LEU A 329 0.05 -3.72 10.08
CA LEU A 329 0.16 -4.19 11.47
C LEU A 329 0.99 -5.47 11.62
N ARG A 330 1.36 -6.12 10.51
CA ARG A 330 1.99 -7.44 10.43
C ARG A 330 1.22 -8.53 11.17
N PHE A 331 -0.11 -8.44 11.17
CA PHE A 331 -1.00 -9.44 11.77
C PHE A 331 -1.23 -10.60 10.80
N LYS A 332 -1.27 -11.81 11.36
CA LYS A 332 -1.60 -13.04 10.64
C LYS A 332 -2.90 -13.60 11.20
N ILE A 333 -4.02 -13.22 10.60
CA ILE A 333 -5.34 -13.74 10.95
C ILE A 333 -5.91 -14.53 9.76
N PRO A 334 -6.54 -15.70 10.00
CA PRO A 334 -7.12 -16.49 8.93
C PRO A 334 -8.28 -15.76 8.27
N ARG A 335 -8.63 -16.20 7.05
CA ARG A 335 -9.78 -15.69 6.32
C ARG A 335 -11.07 -16.32 6.88
N GLU A 336 -11.87 -15.54 7.58
CA GLU A 336 -13.22 -15.92 8.03
C GLU A 336 -14.33 -15.30 7.19
N ARG A 337 -15.50 -15.94 7.23
CA ARG A 337 -16.72 -15.47 6.54
C ARG A 337 -17.61 -14.60 7.42
N ASP A 338 -17.59 -14.84 8.73
CA ASP A 338 -18.39 -14.08 9.68
C ASP A 338 -17.64 -12.78 10.07
N PRO A 339 -18.21 -11.60 9.80
CA PRO A 339 -17.60 -10.32 10.20
C PRO A 339 -17.30 -10.22 11.69
N ASP A 340 -18.12 -10.83 12.55
CA ASP A 340 -17.92 -10.80 14.01
C ASP A 340 -16.69 -11.62 14.42
N GLU A 341 -16.48 -12.78 13.77
CA GLU A 341 -15.29 -13.62 13.99
C GLU A 341 -14.02 -12.90 13.50
N VAL A 342 -14.05 -12.29 12.31
CA VAL A 342 -12.94 -11.48 11.79
C VAL A 342 -12.58 -10.36 12.76
N TRP A 343 -13.60 -9.64 13.25
CA TRP A 343 -13.40 -8.53 14.16
C TRP A 343 -12.79 -8.97 15.49
N GLN A 344 -13.28 -10.07 16.08
CA GLN A 344 -12.73 -10.61 17.32
C GLN A 344 -11.28 -11.08 17.16
N LEU A 345 -10.96 -11.80 16.08
CA LEU A 345 -9.59 -12.23 15.78
C LEU A 345 -8.65 -11.03 15.65
N PHE A 346 -9.10 -9.99 14.96
CA PHE A 346 -8.35 -8.74 14.82
C PHE A 346 -8.11 -8.06 16.16
N LEU A 347 -9.16 -7.89 16.99
CA LEU A 347 -9.04 -7.27 18.30
C LEU A 347 -8.13 -8.05 19.25
N HIS A 348 -8.15 -9.38 19.18
CA HIS A 348 -7.21 -10.22 19.93
C HIS A 348 -5.76 -10.00 19.48
N ALA A 349 -5.50 -9.99 18.16
CA ALA A 349 -4.18 -9.71 17.62
C ALA A 349 -3.69 -8.31 18.04
N LEU A 350 -4.56 -7.31 17.95
CA LEU A 350 -4.28 -5.92 18.34
C LEU A 350 -4.01 -5.77 19.84
N THR A 351 -4.80 -6.43 20.69
CA THR A 351 -4.63 -6.39 22.14
C THR A 351 -3.32 -7.06 22.56
N ASN A 352 -3.00 -8.21 21.97
CA ASN A 352 -1.72 -8.89 22.19
C ASN A 352 -0.54 -8.02 21.74
N TYR A 353 -0.70 -7.32 20.63
CA TYR A 353 0.31 -6.43 20.08
C TYR A 353 0.62 -5.24 21.00
N MET A 354 -0.40 -4.66 21.66
CA MET A 354 -0.21 -3.56 22.62
C MET A 354 0.47 -4.00 23.93
N GLY A 355 0.40 -5.29 24.29
CA GLY A 355 1.19 -5.88 25.38
C GLY A 355 0.80 -5.47 26.81
N ASP A 356 -0.21 -4.62 27.01
CA ASP A 356 -0.75 -4.26 28.33
C ASP A 356 -1.99 -5.11 28.65
N SER A 357 -1.84 -6.07 29.58
CA SER A 357 -2.92 -7.00 29.89
C SER A 357 -4.16 -6.37 30.52
N THR A 358 -4.03 -5.27 31.27
CA THR A 358 -5.20 -4.67 31.97
C THR A 358 -5.91 -3.67 31.08
N ARG A 359 -5.17 -2.72 30.50
CA ARG A 359 -5.72 -1.75 29.55
C ARG A 359 -6.17 -2.44 28.25
N GLY A 360 -5.47 -3.50 27.84
CA GLY A 360 -5.84 -4.31 26.70
C GLY A 360 -7.20 -5.00 26.85
N VAL A 361 -7.51 -5.55 28.03
CA VAL A 361 -8.83 -6.17 28.29
C VAL A 361 -9.94 -5.13 28.24
N GLU A 362 -9.76 -3.97 28.88
CA GLU A 362 -10.75 -2.89 28.81
C GLU A 362 -10.96 -2.38 27.37
N PHE A 363 -9.88 -2.23 26.61
CA PHE A 363 -9.93 -1.87 25.19
C PHE A 363 -10.75 -2.90 24.40
N PHE A 364 -10.44 -4.19 24.55
CA PHE A 364 -11.12 -5.28 23.87
C PHE A 364 -12.63 -5.30 24.18
N ASP A 365 -12.99 -5.26 25.47
CA ASP A 365 -14.39 -5.30 25.93
C ASP A 365 -15.24 -4.15 25.39
N ARG A 366 -14.62 -3.02 25.09
CA ARG A 366 -15.27 -1.87 24.47
C ARG A 366 -15.34 -2.02 22.96
N ALA A 367 -14.23 -2.37 22.31
CA ALA A 367 -14.11 -2.42 20.86
C ALA A 367 -14.94 -3.56 20.24
N VAL A 368 -15.12 -4.67 20.95
CA VAL A 368 -15.92 -5.82 20.47
C VAL A 368 -17.40 -5.47 20.23
N LYS A 369 -17.88 -4.35 20.79
CA LYS A 369 -19.26 -3.87 20.62
C LYS A 369 -19.49 -3.16 19.29
N PHE A 370 -18.41 -2.81 18.58
CA PHE A 370 -18.52 -2.18 17.26
C PHE A 370 -19.02 -3.20 16.23
N ASP A 371 -20.03 -2.79 15.47
CA ASP A 371 -20.65 -3.61 14.44
C ASP A 371 -20.04 -3.26 13.08
N LEU A 372 -19.16 -4.13 12.60
CA LEU A 372 -18.39 -3.92 11.36
C LEU A 372 -19.30 -3.73 10.13
N LEU A 373 -20.50 -4.29 10.13
CA LEU A 373 -21.43 -4.19 9.01
C LEU A 373 -21.99 -2.77 8.82
N LYS A 374 -21.96 -1.94 9.88
CA LYS A 374 -22.43 -0.55 9.84
C LYS A 374 -21.39 0.45 9.32
N ALA A 375 -20.12 0.05 9.22
CA ALA A 375 -19.06 0.94 8.75
C ALA A 375 -19.24 1.26 7.25
N GLU A 376 -19.21 2.53 6.85
CA GLU A 376 -19.29 2.94 5.46
C GLU A 376 -17.92 3.20 4.84
N SER A 377 -16.92 3.42 5.68
CA SER A 377 -15.54 3.71 5.31
C SER A 377 -14.56 3.12 6.34
N LEU A 378 -13.29 3.07 5.96
CA LEU A 378 -12.18 2.74 6.86
C LEU A 378 -12.17 3.71 8.04
N GLY A 379 -12.45 4.99 7.77
CA GLY A 379 -12.54 6.04 8.79
C GLY A 379 -13.50 5.71 9.93
N ASP A 380 -14.66 5.10 9.66
CA ASP A 380 -15.67 4.80 10.67
C ASP A 380 -15.16 3.76 11.68
N VAL A 381 -14.51 2.70 11.19
CA VAL A 381 -13.94 1.63 12.03
C VAL A 381 -12.85 2.18 12.95
N TYR A 382 -11.90 2.93 12.36
CA TYR A 382 -10.75 3.41 13.12
C TYR A 382 -11.04 4.66 13.95
N SER A 383 -12.15 5.36 13.71
CA SER A 383 -12.62 6.42 14.61
C SER A 383 -13.03 5.84 15.96
N GLU A 384 -13.81 4.76 15.96
CA GLU A 384 -14.19 4.08 17.19
C GLU A 384 -12.97 3.54 17.94
N LEU A 385 -12.03 2.89 17.24
CA LEU A 385 -10.79 2.39 17.86
C LEU A 385 -9.94 3.52 18.45
N LEU A 386 -9.81 4.65 17.73
CA LEU A 386 -9.06 5.80 18.21
C LEU A 386 -9.69 6.40 19.47
N ASP A 387 -11.02 6.51 19.51
CA ASP A 387 -11.75 7.06 20.65
C ASP A 387 -11.63 6.17 21.88
N ILE A 388 -11.80 4.85 21.72
CA ILE A 388 -11.59 3.86 22.81
C ILE A 388 -10.14 3.92 23.28
N TYR A 389 -9.18 3.88 22.35
CA TYR A 389 -7.75 3.92 22.67
C TYR A 389 -7.38 5.18 23.47
N SER A 390 -7.85 6.35 23.05
CA SER A 390 -7.56 7.63 23.72
C SER A 390 -8.11 7.66 25.15
N GLN A 391 -9.27 7.05 25.39
CA GLN A 391 -9.89 6.97 26.72
C GLN A 391 -9.16 5.97 27.63
N VAL A 392 -8.83 4.79 27.12
CA VAL A 392 -8.19 3.71 27.90
C VAL A 392 -6.72 4.01 28.21
N TYR A 393 -5.99 4.58 27.26
CA TYR A 393 -4.55 4.82 27.38
C TYR A 393 -4.22 6.26 27.83
N GLY A 394 -5.22 7.13 28.00
CA GLY A 394 -5.02 8.51 28.44
C GLY A 394 -4.24 9.38 27.46
N VAL A 395 -4.21 8.98 26.18
CA VAL A 395 -3.50 9.71 25.13
C VAL A 395 -4.37 10.89 24.68
N ILE A 396 -4.24 12.02 25.38
CA ILE A 396 -4.87 13.28 24.99
C ILE A 396 -3.88 14.07 24.16
N MET A 397 -4.12 14.16 22.85
CA MET A 397 -3.46 15.17 22.03
C MET A 397 -4.03 16.54 22.41
N THR A 398 -3.25 17.32 23.17
CA THR A 398 -3.43 18.76 23.14
C THR A 398 -3.30 19.17 21.68
N ARG A 399 -4.37 19.71 21.08
CA ARG A 399 -4.36 20.29 19.73
C ARG A 399 -3.22 21.29 19.62
N SER A 400 -2.05 20.87 19.21
CA SER A 400 -0.98 21.75 18.78
C SER A 400 -1.35 22.24 17.39
N VAL A 401 -2.08 23.36 17.39
CA VAL A 401 -2.15 24.42 16.37
C VAL A 401 -2.48 23.96 14.95
N VAL A 402 -3.77 23.98 14.61
CA VAL A 402 -4.19 24.48 13.30
C VAL A 402 -4.55 25.95 13.50
N THR A 403 -3.77 26.81 12.85
CA THR A 403 -3.88 28.26 12.79
C THR A 403 -5.30 28.69 12.39
N THR A 404 -6.04 29.28 13.31
CA THR A 404 -7.14 30.19 12.97
C THR A 404 -6.96 31.45 13.82
N VAL A 405 -6.28 32.44 13.26
CA VAL A 405 -6.28 33.80 13.80
C VAL A 405 -7.60 34.43 13.34
N THR A 406 -8.66 34.28 14.12
CA THR A 406 -9.79 35.22 14.05
C THR A 406 -9.41 36.45 14.86
N ARG A 407 -8.82 37.44 14.17
CA ARG A 407 -8.57 38.76 14.73
C ARG A 407 -9.93 39.48 14.85
N SER A 408 -10.51 39.48 16.05
CA SER A 408 -11.61 40.37 16.39
C SER A 408 -11.10 41.82 16.35
N SER A 409 -11.48 42.56 15.33
CA SER A 409 -11.36 44.02 15.31
C SER A 409 -12.48 44.61 16.17
N LYS A 410 -12.20 44.88 17.45
CA LYS A 410 -12.92 45.91 18.20
C LYS A 410 -12.13 47.20 18.05
N THR A 411 -12.56 48.07 17.15
CA THR A 411 -12.14 49.47 17.16
C THR A 411 -13.05 50.21 18.12
N PHE A 412 -12.46 50.75 19.19
CA PHE A 412 -13.09 51.71 20.08
C PHE A 412 -13.38 53.00 19.31
N VAL A 413 -14.58 53.54 19.50
CA VAL A 413 -14.93 54.92 19.16
C VAL A 413 -14.29 55.82 20.21
N ALA A 414 -13.62 56.89 19.75
CA ALA A 414 -13.27 58.05 20.55
C ALA A 414 -14.12 59.23 20.07
#